data_AF-A0A397J1G2-F1
#
_entry.id   AF-A0A397J1G2-F1
#
_cell.length_a   1.000
_cell.length_b   1.000
_cell.length_c   1.000
_cell.angle_alpha   90.00
_cell.angle_beta   90.00
_cell.angle_gamma   90.00
#
_symmetry.space_group_name_H-M   'P 1'
#
loop_
_entity.id
_entity.type
_entity.pdbx_description
1 polymer ?
#
loop_
_entity_poly.entity_id
_entity_poly.type
_entity_poly.pdbx_seq_one_letter_code
_entity_poly.pdbx_strand_id
1 'polypeptide(L)'
;MIPLQNWVPDKLHIMLRITDVLWRLVIDELKFRNTWVNKARDVIIEEMKCINVRFHFWLEVGSSTWQYTSLMGQDKLTVLQHFNLSTFKSNPNSKFMG
;
A
#
# COMPACT_ATOMS: atom_id res chain seq x y z
N MET A 1 4.09 -21.52 -20.99
CA MET A 1 3.62 -20.14 -20.76
C MET A 1 2.62 -19.79 -21.85
N ILE A 2 1.47 -19.19 -21.52
CA ILE A 2 0.43 -18.83 -22.50
C ILE A 2 0.85 -17.52 -23.19
N PRO A 3 0.78 -17.40 -24.54
CA PRO A 3 1.04 -16.15 -25.24
C PRO A 3 0.09 -15.03 -24.78
N LEU A 4 0.61 -13.83 -24.52
CA LEU A 4 -0.17 -12.66 -24.03
C LEU A 4 -1.37 -12.33 -24.93
N GLN A 5 -1.25 -12.55 -26.23
CA GLN A 5 -2.32 -12.36 -27.21
C GLN A 5 -3.53 -13.30 -27.02
N ASN A 6 -3.36 -14.41 -26.28
CA ASN A 6 -4.41 -15.37 -25.97
C ASN A 6 -4.94 -15.21 -24.54
N TRP A 7 -4.48 -14.19 -23.81
CA TRP A 7 -4.89 -13.94 -22.44
C TRP A 7 -6.16 -13.10 -22.42
N VAL A 8 -7.27 -13.71 -22.01
CA VAL A 8 -8.52 -13.00 -21.76
C VAL A 8 -8.49 -12.52 -20.31
N PRO A 9 -8.45 -11.20 -20.05
CA PRO A 9 -8.48 -10.69 -18.69
C PRO A 9 -9.84 -10.99 -18.07
N ASP A 10 -9.88 -11.77 -16.99
CA ASP A 10 -11.10 -11.87 -16.19
C ASP A 10 -11.17 -10.70 -15.19
N LYS A 11 -12.38 -10.48 -14.63
CA LYS A 11 -12.64 -9.39 -13.68
C LYS A 11 -11.69 -9.45 -12.47
N LEU A 12 -11.33 -10.65 -12.02
CA LEU A 12 -10.43 -10.86 -10.89
C LEU A 12 -9.01 -10.41 -11.24
N HIS A 13 -8.47 -10.83 -12.36
CA HIS A 13 -7.13 -10.47 -12.82
C HIS A 13 -6.99 -8.95 -13.03
N ILE A 14 -8.01 -8.31 -13.61
CA ILE A 14 -8.02 -6.85 -13.76
C ILE A 14 -7.98 -6.18 -12.38
N MET A 15 -8.84 -6.59 -11.44
CA MET A 15 -8.87 -6.06 -10.08
C MET A 15 -7.52 -6.22 -9.38
N LEU A 16 -6.92 -7.41 -9.41
CA LEU A 16 -5.63 -7.70 -8.78
C LEU A 16 -4.53 -6.80 -9.34
N ARG A 17 -4.54 -6.52 -10.65
CA ARG A 17 -3.56 -5.66 -11.32
C ARG A 17 -3.77 -4.19 -11.01
N ILE A 18 -5.03 -3.73 -10.96
CA ILE A 18 -5.37 -2.36 -10.58
C ILE A 18 -4.91 -2.09 -9.14
N THR A 19 -5.19 -3.01 -8.20
CA THR A 19 -4.75 -2.85 -6.82
C THR A 19 -3.23 -2.76 -6.69
N ASP A 20 -2.46 -3.56 -7.45
CA ASP A 20 -0.99 -3.45 -7.45
C ASP A 20 -0.52 -2.07 -7.92
N VAL A 21 -1.12 -1.55 -8.99
CA VAL A 21 -0.75 -0.24 -9.54
C VAL A 21 -1.12 0.88 -8.58
N LEU A 22 -2.34 0.86 -8.02
CA LEU A 22 -2.79 1.85 -7.05
C LEU A 22 -1.92 1.85 -5.80
N TRP A 23 -1.63 0.66 -5.25
CA TRP A 23 -0.82 0.56 -4.04
C TRP A 23 0.60 1.08 -4.27
N ARG A 24 1.22 0.74 -5.39
CA ARG A 24 2.54 1.30 -5.77
C ARG A 24 2.50 2.82 -5.85
N LEU A 25 1.47 3.41 -6.46
CA LEU A 25 1.32 4.86 -6.57
C LEU A 25 1.19 5.53 -5.19
N VAL A 26 0.43 4.95 -4.26
CA VAL A 26 0.32 5.43 -2.88
C VAL A 26 1.71 5.47 -2.21
N ILE A 27 2.48 4.38 -2.32
CA ILE A 27 3.82 4.30 -1.75
C ILE A 27 4.77 5.32 -2.41
N ASP A 28 4.73 5.46 -3.73
CA ASP A 28 5.57 6.40 -4.47
C ASP A 28 5.24 7.86 -4.11
N GLU A 29 3.96 8.19 -3.94
CA GLU A 29 3.53 9.53 -3.50
C GLU A 29 4.01 9.84 -2.07
N LEU A 30 3.91 8.87 -1.16
CA LEU A 30 4.38 9.04 0.22
C LEU A 30 5.90 9.20 0.30
N LYS A 31 6.65 8.52 -0.57
CA LYS A 31 8.11 8.71 -0.74
C LYS A 31 8.42 10.10 -1.30
N PHE A 32 7.71 10.53 -2.34
CA PHE A 32 7.91 11.82 -3.00
C PHE A 32 7.66 13.01 -2.07
N ARG A 33 6.60 12.95 -1.25
CA ARG A 33 6.25 14.03 -0.30
C ARG A 33 7.20 14.16 0.90
N ASN A 34 8.27 13.35 0.97
CA ASN A 34 9.16 13.22 2.14
C ASN A 34 8.42 12.89 3.46
N THR A 35 7.17 12.46 3.37
CA THR A 35 6.34 12.02 4.51
C THR A 35 6.60 10.57 4.88
N TRP A 36 7.43 9.86 4.10
CA TRP A 36 7.89 8.48 4.33
C TRP A 36 8.71 8.27 5.62
N VAL A 37 8.81 9.30 6.46
CA VAL A 37 9.28 9.20 7.86
C VAL A 37 8.42 8.17 8.60
N ASN A 38 8.98 7.53 9.63
CA ASN A 38 8.36 6.44 10.41
C ASN A 38 6.84 6.60 10.65
N LYS A 39 6.38 7.82 10.96
CA LYS A 39 4.97 8.15 11.17
C LYS A 39 4.01 7.66 10.07
N ALA A 40 4.35 7.81 8.78
CA ALA A 40 3.45 7.38 7.70
C ALA A 40 3.40 5.86 7.57
N ARG A 41 4.50 5.16 7.87
CA ARG A 41 4.54 3.70 7.86
C ARG A 41 3.74 3.13 9.02
N ASP A 42 3.86 3.72 10.19
CA ASP A 42 3.11 3.33 11.38
C ASP A 42 1.60 3.47 11.15
N VAL A 43 1.16 4.59 10.53
CA VAL A 43 -0.25 4.78 10.14
C VAL A 43 -0.71 3.70 9.16
N ILE A 44 0.09 3.34 8.16
CA ILE A 44 -0.26 2.25 7.22
C ILE A 44 -0.37 0.92 7.94
N ILE A 45 0.59 0.58 8.80
CA ILE A 45 0.62 -0.70 9.52
C ILE A 45 -0.62 -0.82 10.42
N GLU A 46 -0.95 0.25 11.16
CA GLU A 46 -2.13 0.25 12.03
C GLU A 46 -3.43 0.17 11.23
N GLU A 47 -3.56 0.91 10.13
CA GLU A 47 -4.75 0.83 9.27
C GLU A 47 -4.92 -0.55 8.62
N MET A 48 -3.82 -1.15 8.14
CA MET A 48 -3.81 -2.54 7.63
C MET A 48 -4.25 -3.54 8.69
N LYS A 49 -3.78 -3.37 9.92
CA LYS A 49 -4.15 -4.20 11.06
C LYS A 49 -5.63 -4.02 11.42
N CYS A 50 -6.18 -2.80 11.35
CA CYS A 50 -7.61 -2.54 11.57
C CYS A 50 -8.51 -3.30 10.58
N ILE A 51 -8.07 -3.47 9.33
CA ILE A 51 -8.78 -4.25 8.31
C ILE A 51 -8.36 -5.72 8.28
N ASN A 52 -7.63 -6.20 9.30
CA ASN A 52 -7.15 -7.58 9.46
C ASN A 52 -6.25 -8.08 8.30
N VAL A 53 -5.45 -7.18 7.73
CA VAL A 53 -4.44 -7.48 6.69
C VAL A 53 -3.05 -7.48 7.32
N ARG A 54 -2.29 -8.57 7.16
CA ARG A 54 -0.92 -8.66 7.66
C ARG A 54 0.02 -7.91 6.73
N PHE A 55 0.55 -6.79 7.18
CA PHE A 55 1.38 -5.93 6.36
C PHE A 55 2.57 -5.38 7.17
N HIS A 56 3.77 -5.46 6.61
CA HIS A 56 4.99 -5.00 7.25
C HIS A 56 5.90 -4.29 6.25
N PHE A 57 6.71 -3.37 6.78
CA PHE A 57 7.81 -2.73 6.07
C PHE A 57 9.14 -3.24 6.61
N TRP A 58 10.14 -3.40 5.76
CA TRP A 58 11.52 -3.70 6.18
C TRP A 58 12.52 -2.97 5.29
N LEU A 59 13.68 -2.66 5.85
CA LEU A 59 14.80 -2.14 5.08
C LEU A 59 15.57 -3.32 4.49
N GLU A 60 15.84 -3.27 3.19
CA GLU A 60 16.67 -4.27 2.53
C GLU A 60 18.13 -4.12 2.98
N VAL A 61 18.76 -5.24 3.34
CA VAL A 61 20.14 -5.23 3.88
C VAL A 61 21.10 -4.70 2.82
N GLY A 62 21.90 -3.69 3.18
CA GLY A 62 22.85 -3.04 2.26
C GLY A 62 22.22 -2.02 1.31
N SER A 63 20.94 -1.68 1.50
CA SER A 63 20.21 -0.70 0.69
C SER A 63 19.52 0.34 1.56
N SER A 64 19.27 1.52 1.01
CA SER A 64 18.37 2.53 1.61
C SER A 64 16.90 2.31 1.20
N THR A 65 16.61 1.20 0.50
CA THR A 65 15.30 0.92 -0.07
C THR A 65 14.43 0.17 0.92
N TRP A 66 13.26 0.74 1.18
CA TRP A 66 12.21 0.11 1.97
C TRP A 66 11.40 -0.84 1.09
N GLN A 67 11.30 -2.08 1.54
CA GLN A 67 10.46 -3.13 0.99
C GLN A 67 9.21 -3.29 1.85
N TYR A 68 8.19 -3.93 1.29
CA TYR A 68 6.90 -4.13 1.95
C TYR A 68 6.24 -5.44 1.54
N THR A 69 5.32 -5.92 2.38
CA THR A 69 4.58 -7.15 2.13
C THR A 69 3.78 -7.04 0.84
N SER A 70 3.96 -7.98 -0.09
CA SER A 70 3.13 -8.05 -1.29
C SER A 70 1.71 -8.49 -0.90
N LEU A 71 0.71 -7.69 -1.28
CA LEU A 71 -0.70 -8.03 -1.05
C LEU A 71 -1.10 -9.18 -1.97
N MET A 72 -1.85 -10.15 -1.46
CA MET A 72 -2.26 -11.34 -2.21
C MET A 72 -3.78 -11.47 -2.25
N GLY A 73 -4.33 -11.92 -3.39
CA GLY A 73 -5.73 -12.34 -3.53
C GLY A 73 -6.75 -11.53 -2.71
N GLN A 74 -7.20 -12.12 -1.60
CA GLN A 74 -8.19 -11.52 -0.70
C GLN A 74 -7.70 -10.24 -0.01
N ASP A 75 -6.43 -10.14 0.37
CA ASP A 75 -5.88 -8.94 1.01
C ASP A 75 -6.00 -7.73 0.09
N LYS A 76 -5.79 -7.93 -1.22
CA LYS A 76 -5.97 -6.85 -2.22
C LYS A 76 -7.42 -6.36 -2.26
N LEU A 77 -8.38 -7.27 -2.15
CA LEU A 77 -9.80 -6.92 -2.12
C LEU A 77 -10.14 -6.17 -0.83
N THR A 78 -9.69 -6.68 0.31
CA THR A 78 -9.89 -6.06 1.63
C THR A 78 -9.32 -4.64 1.68
N VAL A 79 -8.09 -4.44 1.17
CA VAL A 79 -7.46 -3.12 1.08
C VAL A 79 -8.28 -2.19 0.17
N LEU A 80 -8.71 -2.66 -0.99
CA LEU A 80 -9.48 -1.84 -1.93
C LEU A 80 -10.84 -1.39 -1.34
N GLN A 81 -11.47 -2.24 -0.52
CA GLN A 81 -12.80 -1.99 0.04
C GLN A 81 -12.77 -1.20 1.36
N HIS A 82 -11.75 -1.43 2.20
CA HIS A 82 -11.79 -1.01 3.60
C HIS A 82 -10.63 -0.10 4.02
N PHE A 83 -9.55 -0.02 3.25
CA PHE A 83 -8.41 0.82 3.63
C PHE A 83 -8.79 2.30 3.56
N ASN A 84 -8.70 3.01 4.69
CA ASN A 84 -9.06 4.40 4.74
C ASN A 84 -7.89 5.33 4.36
N LEU A 85 -7.91 5.84 3.12
CA LEU A 85 -6.94 6.83 2.63
C LEU A 85 -7.05 8.20 3.33
N SER A 86 -8.15 8.50 4.04
CA SER A 86 -8.27 9.77 4.77
C SER A 86 -7.30 9.89 5.93
N THR A 87 -6.76 8.77 6.41
CA THR A 87 -5.70 8.72 7.43
C THR A 87 -4.46 9.53 7.02
N PHE A 88 -4.23 9.71 5.71
CA PHE A 88 -3.15 10.55 5.18
C PHE A 88 -3.52 12.04 5.03
N LYS A 89 -4.80 12.41 5.10
CA LYS A 89 -5.27 13.78 4.83
C LYS A 89 -5.16 14.71 6.03
N SER A 90 -4.83 14.22 7.23
CA SER A 90 -4.61 15.05 8.40
C SER A 90 -3.15 15.45 8.56
N ASN A 91 -2.62 16.31 7.67
CA ASN A 91 -1.71 17.36 8.15
C ASN A 91 -1.50 18.51 7.14
N PRO A 92 -2.17 19.66 7.34
CA PRO A 92 -1.51 20.94 7.10
C PRO A 92 -1.03 21.62 8.40
N ASN A 93 -1.52 21.25 9.59
CA ASN A 93 -1.30 21.98 10.85
C ASN A 93 -1.49 21.20 12.18
N SER A 94 -1.32 19.87 12.26
CA SER A 94 -1.33 19.18 13.56
C SER A 94 -0.01 19.42 14.30
N LYS A 95 -0.01 20.48 15.11
CA LYS A 95 0.86 20.62 16.28
C LYS A 95 0.92 19.29 17.02
N PHE A 96 2.10 18.68 17.08
CA PHE A 96 2.41 17.65 18.06
C PHE A 96 2.64 18.36 19.40
N MET A 97 1.60 18.44 20.22
CA MET A 97 1.71 18.76 21.64
C MET A 97 0.61 17.98 22.36
N GLY A 98 1.05 17.14 23.29
CA GLY A 98 0.26 16.13 24.01
C GLY A 98 1.14 14.96 24.34
#